data_AF-A0A820CV42-F1
#
_entry.id   AF-A0A820CV42-F1
#
_cell.length_a   1.000
_cell.length_b   1.000
_cell.length_c   1.000
_cell.angle_alpha   90.00
_cell.angle_beta   90.00
_cell.angle_gamma   90.00
#
_symmetry.space_group_name_H-M   'P 1'
#
loop_
_entity.id
_entity.type
_entity.pdbx_description
1 polymer ?
#
loop_
_entity_poly.entity_id
_entity_poly.type
_entity_poly.pdbx_seq_one_letter_code
_entity_poly.pdbx_strand_id
1 'polypeptide(L)'
;MTTSIVPIRTFICVWLHDPGCTVATEENIKKLKKTFQYFRIFTTDKDFYDYMGKDQFASKIILIISHTEHDQTLYNLAKVPGPKEYFQGVYRFLPQSASNNIDLFNNIDGLFQRILNDLNSYLIKERQNESTAIFRSKSKTYIRCLHEESKETFMFLTALKILLQMTHDANTINEMLRVLRVEYHKVFPQIKNIDKLQKYKPDKAIEYYTDATCLFAAVNEILRTEDIKEIFPFRVYVTDLHNGLREKNRQGNFELPLNVSRGTTMPPSLLQELIDNEKGYITMNGFLSTSMNRAAALRFAAVDTTSQNSQVDEITRSVLFKLCVDKDIQQSFAHPLEPCYTAEEDEILFSVGTIWYIETAKDEKSYWEITLKSYDELNPKLEEIYKQYTQDGDTLIALGNILYTLGDTDGAEWFYQRMLEDTSLDDQIRACLHNKIGMIRKEKKNEDYRVALYHFEEALKALPLPVEQSTECLQPRPHYIDSNQSVRFTAHFNSGFVQQKLGRYSYAIKSYEKALEVGGTELEKADVHNNMGIMFNEDGFYFRSLKEFITAIQLLHDSGQYLLDYNFNFERAKTRCTNYVQQHGKRNKSTMKKCVATISYR
;
A
#
# COMPACT_ATOMS: atom_id res chain seq x y z
N MET A 1 -2.89 -16.81 -16.80
CA MET A 1 -2.58 -15.39 -17.04
C MET A 1 -3.56 -14.56 -16.23
N THR A 2 -3.20 -14.21 -15.00
CA THR A 2 -4.00 -13.34 -14.13
C THR A 2 -3.80 -11.90 -14.57
N THR A 3 -4.59 -11.44 -15.52
CA THR A 3 -4.73 -10.01 -15.82
C THR A 3 -5.18 -9.31 -14.55
N SER A 4 -4.41 -8.32 -14.05
CA SER A 4 -4.84 -7.49 -12.93
C SER A 4 -6.17 -6.86 -13.29
N ILE A 5 -7.23 -7.20 -12.55
CA ILE A 5 -8.55 -6.61 -12.76
C ILE A 5 -8.46 -5.16 -12.27
N VAL A 6 -8.57 -4.21 -13.19
CA VAL A 6 -8.72 -2.79 -12.84
C VAL A 6 -10.06 -2.65 -12.12
N PRO A 7 -10.11 -1.99 -10.95
CA PRO A 7 -11.35 -1.83 -10.20
C PRO A 7 -12.35 -0.96 -10.98
N ILE A 8 -13.64 -1.25 -10.82
CA ILE A 8 -14.76 -0.50 -11.41
C ILE A 8 -14.69 0.95 -10.94
N ARG A 9 -14.71 1.91 -11.87
CA ARG A 9 -14.62 3.35 -11.58
C ARG A 9 -15.88 4.15 -11.96
N THR A 10 -16.76 3.54 -12.73
CA THR A 10 -18.04 4.12 -13.16
C THR A 10 -19.10 4.12 -12.05
N PHE A 11 -19.00 3.17 -11.10
CA PHE A 11 -20.01 2.93 -10.07
C PHE A 11 -19.41 2.92 -8.68
N ILE A 12 -20.20 3.30 -7.69
CA ILE A 12 -19.86 3.13 -6.27
C ILE A 12 -20.57 1.89 -5.71
N CYS A 13 -19.90 1.16 -4.83
CA CYS A 13 -20.53 0.04 -4.14
C CYS A 13 -20.97 0.47 -2.73
N VAL A 14 -22.24 0.24 -2.40
CA VAL A 14 -22.75 0.40 -1.04
C VAL A 14 -23.12 -0.97 -0.52
N TRP A 15 -22.53 -1.39 0.59
CA TRP A 15 -22.83 -2.66 1.22
C TRP A 15 -23.53 -2.44 2.57
N LEU A 16 -24.82 -2.75 2.62
CA LEU A 16 -25.57 -2.82 3.87
C LEU A 16 -25.37 -4.21 4.49
N HIS A 17 -24.59 -4.26 5.58
CA HIS A 17 -24.14 -5.48 6.22
C HIS A 17 -24.72 -5.66 7.62
N ASP A 18 -25.51 -6.71 7.82
CA ASP A 18 -25.95 -7.18 9.13
C ASP A 18 -24.76 -7.77 9.91
N PRO A 19 -24.37 -7.19 11.07
CA PRO A 19 -23.28 -7.72 11.90
C PRO A 19 -23.48 -9.16 12.38
N GLY A 20 -24.73 -9.66 12.39
CA GLY A 20 -25.05 -11.06 12.68
C GLY A 20 -24.63 -12.03 11.59
N CYS A 21 -24.28 -11.55 10.39
CA CYS A 21 -23.76 -12.37 9.29
C CYS A 21 -22.22 -12.46 9.34
N THR A 22 -21.66 -13.67 9.34
CA THR A 22 -20.21 -13.92 9.30
C THR A 22 -19.59 -13.71 7.91
N VAL A 23 -19.83 -12.55 7.29
CA VAL A 23 -19.56 -12.31 5.87
C VAL A 23 -18.60 -11.14 5.65
N ALA A 24 -18.56 -10.13 6.53
CA ALA A 24 -17.58 -9.06 6.45
C ALA A 24 -16.20 -9.51 6.99
N THR A 25 -15.68 -10.63 6.49
CA THR A 25 -14.32 -11.07 6.78
C THR A 25 -13.32 -10.16 6.05
N GLU A 26 -12.08 -10.06 6.57
CA GLU A 26 -11.00 -9.32 5.90
C GLU A 26 -10.79 -9.75 4.45
N GLU A 27 -10.97 -11.05 4.16
CA GLU A 27 -10.84 -11.60 2.81
C GLU A 27 -11.89 -11.01 1.86
N ASN A 28 -13.13 -10.87 2.32
CA ASN A 28 -14.23 -10.36 1.52
C ASN A 28 -14.11 -8.85 1.30
N ILE A 29 -13.63 -8.11 2.31
CA ILE A 29 -13.27 -6.69 2.15
C ILE A 29 -12.11 -6.52 1.16
N LYS A 30 -11.10 -7.41 1.18
CA LYS A 30 -10.03 -7.42 0.18
C LYS A 30 -10.56 -7.67 -1.24
N LYS A 31 -11.55 -8.55 -1.41
CA LYS A 31 -12.22 -8.76 -2.71
C LYS A 31 -12.99 -7.52 -3.17
N LEU A 32 -13.67 -6.85 -2.24
CA LEU A 32 -14.38 -5.60 -2.53
C LEU A 32 -13.44 -4.49 -2.99
N LYS A 33 -12.33 -4.28 -2.26
CA LYS A 33 -11.24 -3.34 -2.63
C LYS A 33 -10.63 -3.63 -4.01
N LYS A 34 -10.59 -4.90 -4.43
CA LYS A 34 -10.12 -5.29 -5.77
C LYS A 34 -11.15 -5.07 -6.87
N THR A 35 -12.44 -5.06 -6.52
CA THR A 35 -13.54 -5.02 -7.49
C THR A 35 -14.01 -3.60 -7.76
N PHE A 36 -14.16 -2.78 -6.72
CA PHE A 36 -14.64 -1.40 -6.82
C PHE A 36 -13.57 -0.43 -6.37
N GLN A 37 -13.43 0.70 -7.08
CA GLN A 37 -12.49 1.75 -6.69
C GLN A 37 -12.93 2.41 -5.39
N TYR A 38 -14.24 2.62 -5.23
CA TYR A 38 -14.81 3.25 -4.05
C TYR A 38 -16.04 2.48 -3.56
N PHE A 39 -16.09 2.26 -2.25
CA PHE A 39 -17.22 1.59 -1.60
C PHE A 39 -17.44 2.10 -0.17
N ARG A 40 -18.66 1.91 0.33
CA ARG A 40 -19.05 2.16 1.72
C ARG A 40 -19.70 0.91 2.29
N ILE A 41 -19.39 0.60 3.55
CA ILE A 41 -20.05 -0.48 4.30
C ILE A 41 -20.82 0.17 5.43
N PHE A 42 -22.10 -0.15 5.54
CA PHE A 42 -22.97 0.31 6.61
C PHE A 42 -23.42 -0.90 7.43
N THR A 43 -23.30 -0.81 8.75
CA THR A 43 -23.75 -1.85 9.67
C THR A 43 -25.08 -1.54 10.35
N THR A 44 -25.60 -0.33 10.14
CA THR A 44 -26.88 0.12 10.68
C THR A 44 -27.73 0.71 9.56
N ASP A 45 -29.03 0.43 9.62
CA ASP A 45 -30.00 0.98 8.67
C ASP A 45 -30.02 2.51 8.72
N LYS A 46 -29.89 3.09 9.93
CA LYS A 46 -29.91 4.53 10.14
C LYS A 46 -28.81 5.22 9.33
N ASP A 47 -27.56 4.78 9.48
CA ASP A 47 -26.43 5.41 8.80
C ASP A 47 -26.54 5.26 7.27
N PHE A 48 -27.09 4.13 6.80
CA PHE A 48 -27.38 3.92 5.40
C PHE A 48 -28.45 4.90 4.88
N TYR A 49 -29.57 5.07 5.58
CA TYR A 49 -30.61 6.00 5.16
C TYR A 49 -30.16 7.46 5.26
N ASP A 50 -29.38 7.83 6.28
CA ASP A 50 -28.79 9.15 6.42
C ASP A 50 -27.83 9.45 5.25
N TYR A 51 -27.08 8.44 4.78
CA TYR A 51 -26.24 8.57 3.58
C TYR A 51 -27.06 8.70 2.30
N MET A 52 -28.09 7.87 2.13
CA MET A 52 -28.97 7.90 0.95
C MET A 52 -29.85 9.16 0.87
N GLY A 53 -30.07 9.84 1.99
CA GLY A 53 -30.77 11.13 2.07
C GLY A 53 -29.93 12.33 1.62
N LYS A 54 -28.65 12.13 1.29
CA LYS A 54 -27.83 13.16 0.62
C LYS A 54 -28.24 13.20 -0.85
N ASP A 55 -29.05 14.20 -1.24
CA ASP A 55 -29.69 14.31 -2.56
C ASP A 55 -28.74 14.44 -3.78
N GLN A 56 -27.42 14.25 -3.63
CA GLN A 56 -26.44 14.42 -4.70
C GLN A 56 -25.38 13.31 -4.70
N PHE A 57 -25.40 12.48 -5.73
CA PHE A 57 -24.36 11.48 -6.01
C PHE A 57 -23.70 11.76 -7.36
N ALA A 58 -22.37 11.78 -7.38
CA ALA A 58 -21.59 11.85 -8.61
C ALA A 58 -21.67 10.57 -9.45
N SER A 59 -22.06 9.45 -8.84
CA SER A 59 -22.05 8.12 -9.41
C SER A 59 -23.32 7.35 -9.09
N LYS A 60 -23.73 6.46 -10.02
CA LYS A 60 -24.73 5.45 -9.70
C LYS A 60 -24.17 4.41 -8.72
N ILE A 61 -25.09 3.74 -8.03
CA ILE A 61 -24.83 2.86 -6.88
C ILE A 61 -25.11 1.40 -7.25
N ILE A 62 -24.17 0.53 -6.91
CA ILE A 62 -24.37 -0.92 -6.79
C ILE A 62 -24.61 -1.24 -5.31
N LEU A 63 -25.83 -1.66 -4.99
CA LEU A 63 -26.22 -1.97 -3.62
C LEU A 63 -26.07 -3.46 -3.36
N ILE A 64 -25.31 -3.84 -2.32
CA ILE A 64 -25.22 -5.19 -1.79
C ILE A 64 -25.91 -5.20 -0.42
N ILE A 65 -26.84 -6.12 -0.23
CA ILE A 65 -27.57 -6.30 1.04
C ILE A 65 -27.25 -7.68 1.58
N SER A 66 -26.73 -7.76 2.80
CA SER A 66 -26.59 -9.03 3.53
C SER A 66 -27.30 -8.90 4.87
N HIS A 67 -28.50 -9.47 5.01
CA HIS A 67 -29.30 -9.41 6.24
C HIS A 67 -30.11 -10.70 6.45
N THR A 68 -30.44 -11.01 7.71
CA THR A 68 -31.14 -12.23 8.13
C THR A 68 -32.68 -12.16 8.21
N GLU A 69 -33.34 -11.00 8.43
CA GLU A 69 -34.79 -10.98 8.76
C GLU A 69 -35.70 -9.91 8.08
N HIS A 70 -35.18 -8.83 7.46
CA HIS A 70 -36.04 -7.73 6.92
C HIS A 70 -35.92 -7.51 5.41
N ASP A 71 -35.89 -8.63 4.71
CA ASP A 71 -35.21 -8.79 3.42
C ASP A 71 -36.07 -8.43 2.18
N GLN A 72 -37.37 -8.23 2.36
CA GLN A 72 -38.30 -8.01 1.24
C GLN A 72 -38.59 -6.52 0.99
N THR A 73 -38.70 -5.70 2.03
CA THR A 73 -39.21 -4.32 1.90
C THR A 73 -38.19 -3.37 1.26
N LEU A 74 -36.93 -3.37 1.72
CA LEU A 74 -35.86 -2.55 1.13
C LEU A 74 -35.53 -2.99 -0.30
N TYR A 75 -35.46 -4.31 -0.52
CA TYR A 75 -35.25 -4.91 -1.84
C TYR A 75 -36.39 -4.57 -2.81
N ASN A 76 -37.64 -4.60 -2.35
CA ASN A 76 -38.79 -4.21 -3.15
C ASN A 76 -38.81 -2.68 -3.38
N LEU A 77 -38.52 -1.86 -2.38
CA LEU A 77 -38.42 -0.40 -2.49
C LEU A 77 -37.36 0.04 -3.49
N ALA A 78 -36.21 -0.63 -3.51
CA ALA A 78 -35.15 -0.39 -4.48
C ALA A 78 -35.53 -0.84 -5.92
N LYS A 79 -36.57 -1.66 -6.10
CA LYS A 79 -37.11 -2.10 -7.40
C LYS A 79 -38.35 -1.31 -7.86
N VAL A 80 -39.05 -0.57 -6.97
CA VAL A 80 -40.23 0.25 -7.31
C VAL A 80 -39.82 1.48 -8.15
N PRO A 81 -40.58 1.89 -9.19
CA PRO A 81 -40.25 3.06 -10.00
C PRO A 81 -40.45 4.35 -9.21
N GLY A 82 -39.37 4.88 -8.64
CA GLY A 82 -39.33 6.12 -7.87
C GLY A 82 -37.89 6.50 -7.50
N PRO A 83 -37.26 5.84 -6.51
CA PRO A 83 -35.83 5.98 -6.16
C PRO A 83 -34.84 5.45 -7.24
N LYS A 84 -35.29 5.36 -8.51
CA LYS A 84 -34.63 4.68 -9.63
C LYS A 84 -33.48 5.43 -10.31
N GLU A 85 -33.21 6.70 -9.98
CA GLU A 85 -32.13 7.42 -10.68
C GLU A 85 -30.72 7.02 -10.17
N TYR A 86 -30.61 6.60 -8.91
CA TYR A 86 -29.30 6.37 -8.28
C TYR A 86 -28.80 4.92 -8.38
N PHE A 87 -29.68 3.91 -8.34
CA PHE A 87 -29.24 2.51 -8.32
C PHE A 87 -29.09 1.91 -9.72
N GLN A 88 -27.88 1.44 -10.04
CA GLN A 88 -27.62 0.66 -11.26
C GLN A 88 -27.94 -0.84 -11.07
N GLY A 89 -27.76 -1.36 -9.85
CA GLY A 89 -27.99 -2.77 -9.53
C GLY A 89 -28.14 -3.01 -8.04
N VAL A 90 -28.97 -3.98 -7.68
CA VAL A 90 -29.26 -4.35 -6.28
C VAL A 90 -29.13 -5.87 -6.13
N TYR A 91 -28.27 -6.29 -5.21
CA TYR A 91 -27.89 -7.70 -5.03
C TYR A 91 -28.09 -8.13 -3.57
N ARG A 92 -28.61 -9.35 -3.38
CA ARG A 92 -28.82 -9.93 -2.04
C ARG A 92 -27.85 -11.07 -1.78
N PHE A 93 -27.22 -11.05 -0.61
CA PHE A 93 -26.26 -12.06 -0.17
C PHE A 93 -26.71 -12.69 1.16
N LEU A 94 -27.01 -14.00 1.14
CA LEU A 94 -27.33 -14.79 2.34
C LEU A 94 -26.52 -16.10 2.37
N PRO A 95 -25.49 -16.22 3.23
CA PRO A 95 -24.54 -17.34 3.24
C PRO A 95 -25.15 -18.69 3.67
N GLN A 96 -26.32 -18.70 4.34
CA GLN A 96 -26.96 -19.92 4.86
C GLN A 96 -28.26 -20.30 4.13
N SER A 97 -28.61 -19.64 3.02
CA SER A 97 -29.86 -19.90 2.31
C SER A 97 -29.72 -21.07 1.30
N ALA A 98 -30.66 -22.02 1.36
CA ALA A 98 -30.81 -23.11 0.38
C ALA A 98 -31.77 -22.74 -0.78
N SER A 99 -32.06 -21.45 -0.95
CA SER A 99 -33.07 -20.96 -1.90
C SER A 99 -32.52 -20.89 -3.32
N ASN A 100 -33.29 -21.37 -4.29
CA ASN A 100 -32.98 -21.34 -5.74
C ASN A 100 -33.37 -20.02 -6.41
N ASN A 101 -33.46 -18.92 -5.65
CA ASN A 101 -33.80 -17.61 -6.21
C ASN A 101 -32.60 -17.05 -7.00
N ILE A 102 -32.82 -16.68 -8.28
CA ILE A 102 -31.77 -16.21 -9.20
C ILE A 102 -31.06 -14.94 -8.70
N ASP A 103 -31.74 -14.14 -7.88
CA ASP A 103 -31.22 -12.87 -7.34
C ASP A 103 -30.63 -13.01 -5.91
N LEU A 104 -30.52 -14.24 -5.38
CA LEU A 104 -30.03 -14.52 -4.03
C LEU A 104 -28.72 -15.32 -4.07
N PHE A 105 -27.64 -14.74 -3.55
CA PHE A 105 -26.32 -15.37 -3.55
C PHE A 105 -25.97 -15.93 -2.19
N ASN A 106 -25.58 -17.20 -2.13
CA ASN A 106 -25.00 -17.84 -0.94
C ASN A 106 -23.47 -17.99 -1.01
N ASN A 107 -22.88 -17.69 -2.17
CA ASN A 107 -21.43 -17.68 -2.42
C ASN A 107 -20.98 -16.29 -2.90
N ILE A 108 -20.02 -15.69 -2.19
CA ILE A 108 -19.57 -14.33 -2.46
C ILE A 108 -18.80 -14.22 -3.78
N ASP A 109 -18.09 -15.27 -4.18
CA ASP A 109 -17.42 -15.31 -5.48
C ASP A 109 -18.47 -15.33 -6.61
N GLY A 110 -19.58 -16.04 -6.41
CA GLY A 110 -20.71 -16.04 -7.34
C GLY A 110 -21.36 -14.65 -7.47
N LEU A 111 -21.52 -13.94 -6.35
CA LEU A 111 -22.04 -12.58 -6.32
C LEU A 111 -21.16 -11.63 -7.14
N PHE A 112 -19.86 -11.58 -6.85
CA PHE A 112 -18.93 -10.69 -7.55
C PHE A 112 -18.81 -11.02 -9.04
N GLN A 113 -18.82 -12.30 -9.40
CA GLN A 113 -18.86 -12.71 -10.82
C GLN A 113 -20.13 -12.23 -11.52
N ARG A 114 -21.29 -12.28 -10.84
CA ARG A 114 -22.53 -11.75 -11.42
C ARG A 114 -22.46 -10.24 -11.63
N ILE A 115 -22.00 -9.49 -10.63
CA ILE A 115 -21.82 -8.04 -10.72
C ILE A 115 -20.91 -7.70 -11.93
N LEU A 116 -19.77 -8.38 -12.06
CA LEU A 116 -18.85 -8.17 -13.18
C LEU A 116 -19.49 -8.48 -14.54
N ASN A 117 -20.32 -9.52 -14.62
CA ASN A 117 -21.04 -9.87 -15.84
C ASN A 117 -22.12 -8.84 -16.20
N ASP A 118 -22.89 -8.38 -15.22
CA ASP A 118 -23.94 -7.37 -15.42
C ASP A 118 -23.34 -6.03 -15.86
N LEU A 119 -22.11 -5.72 -15.43
CA LEU A 119 -21.39 -4.48 -15.75
C LEU A 119 -20.41 -4.61 -16.93
N ASN A 120 -20.35 -5.76 -17.61
CA ASN A 120 -19.30 -6.04 -18.59
C ASN A 120 -19.26 -5.03 -19.76
N SER A 121 -20.42 -4.54 -20.22
CA SER A 121 -20.48 -3.52 -21.28
C SER A 121 -19.81 -2.21 -20.87
N TYR A 122 -19.98 -1.78 -19.62
CA TYR A 122 -19.31 -0.61 -19.05
C TYR A 122 -17.81 -0.83 -18.90
N LEU A 123 -17.42 -2.00 -18.38
CA LEU A 123 -16.02 -2.39 -18.22
C LEU A 123 -15.26 -2.43 -19.56
N ILE A 124 -15.91 -2.82 -20.65
CA ILE A 124 -15.32 -2.78 -22.00
C ILE A 124 -15.06 -1.33 -22.43
N LYS A 125 -16.01 -0.42 -22.20
CA LYS A 125 -15.84 1.02 -22.52
C LYS A 125 -14.71 1.63 -21.68
N GLU A 126 -14.64 1.35 -20.38
CA GLU A 126 -13.55 1.82 -19.50
C GLU A 126 -12.17 1.36 -20.01
N ARG A 127 -12.02 0.08 -20.37
CA ARG A 127 -10.75 -0.47 -20.87
C ARG A 127 -10.31 0.12 -22.21
N GLN A 128 -11.25 0.45 -23.09
CA GLN A 128 -10.91 1.07 -24.38
C GLN A 128 -10.32 2.47 -24.18
N ASN A 129 -10.79 3.24 -23.20
CA ASN A 129 -10.26 4.56 -22.86
C ASN A 129 -8.84 4.50 -22.23
N GLU A 130 -8.46 3.40 -21.57
CA GLU A 130 -7.13 3.25 -20.95
C GLU A 130 -5.99 2.93 -21.94
N SER A 131 -6.32 2.59 -23.21
CA SER A 131 -5.37 2.05 -24.20
C SER A 131 -4.28 3.02 -24.69
N THR A 132 -4.28 4.27 -24.25
CA THR A 132 -3.34 5.35 -24.66
C THR A 132 -2.23 5.64 -23.65
N ALA A 133 -2.20 4.99 -22.49
CA ALA A 133 -1.20 5.25 -21.44
C ALA A 133 0.23 4.76 -21.81
N ILE A 134 1.24 5.51 -21.37
CA ILE A 134 2.67 5.24 -21.62
C ILE A 134 3.15 4.14 -20.68
N PHE A 135 2.88 4.27 -19.37
CA PHE A 135 3.12 3.21 -18.38
C PHE A 135 1.89 2.31 -18.21
N ARG A 136 1.85 1.21 -18.97
CA ARG A 136 0.66 0.36 -19.18
C ARG A 136 0.36 -0.68 -18.10
N SER A 137 1.25 -0.89 -17.13
CA SER A 137 1.26 -2.10 -16.31
C SER A 137 0.69 -1.97 -14.90
N LYS A 138 0.36 -0.76 -14.40
CA LYS A 138 -0.03 -0.53 -13.00
C LYS A 138 -1.21 0.45 -12.88
N SER A 139 -2.00 0.28 -11.82
CA SER A 139 -3.08 1.20 -11.45
C SER A 139 -2.50 2.59 -11.16
N LYS A 140 -3.14 3.63 -11.70
CA LYS A 140 -2.74 5.03 -11.47
C LYS A 140 -3.66 5.67 -10.45
N THR A 141 -3.09 6.18 -9.36
CA THR A 141 -3.77 6.97 -8.34
C THR A 141 -3.45 8.45 -8.58
N TYR A 142 -4.46 9.25 -8.91
CA TYR A 142 -4.29 10.68 -9.18
C TYR A 142 -4.44 11.53 -7.91
N ILE A 143 -5.43 11.17 -7.10
CA ILE A 143 -5.80 11.87 -5.87
C ILE A 143 -6.00 10.80 -4.80
N ARG A 144 -5.53 11.07 -3.59
CA ARG A 144 -5.75 10.20 -2.44
C ARG A 144 -6.33 10.98 -1.28
N CYS A 145 -7.41 10.45 -0.71
CA CYS A 145 -7.98 10.93 0.54
C CYS A 145 -7.11 10.50 1.72
N LEU A 146 -6.82 11.46 2.60
CA LEU A 146 -6.05 11.28 3.82
C LEU A 146 -7.04 11.06 4.96
N HIS A 147 -7.23 9.79 5.33
CA HIS A 147 -7.96 9.42 6.54
C HIS A 147 -6.96 9.33 7.71
N GLU A 148 -7.34 9.71 8.93
CA GLU A 148 -6.43 9.74 10.10
C GLU A 148 -5.75 8.38 10.37
N GLU A 149 -6.40 7.29 9.95
CA GLU A 149 -5.94 5.89 10.07
C GLU A 149 -5.16 5.38 8.84
N SER A 150 -5.01 6.18 7.77
CA SER A 150 -4.39 5.74 6.51
C SER A 150 -2.85 5.71 6.59
N LYS A 151 -2.33 4.76 7.37
CA LYS A 151 -0.88 4.50 7.53
C LYS A 151 -0.17 4.46 6.18
N GLU A 152 -0.80 3.88 5.16
CA GLU A 152 -0.24 3.76 3.81
C GLU A 152 0.08 5.11 3.16
N THR A 153 -0.84 6.08 3.27
CA THR A 153 -0.67 7.40 2.67
C THR A 153 0.43 8.18 3.37
N PHE A 154 0.46 8.17 4.70
CA PHE A 154 1.52 8.83 5.47
C PHE A 154 2.90 8.24 5.17
N MET A 155 2.98 6.91 5.02
CA MET A 155 4.21 6.21 4.68
C MET A 155 4.68 6.52 3.25
N PHE A 156 3.76 6.58 2.28
CA PHE A 156 4.08 7.03 0.92
C PHE A 156 4.59 8.47 0.88
N LEU A 157 3.90 9.41 1.55
CA LEU A 157 4.34 10.81 1.64
C LEU A 157 5.70 10.94 2.33
N THR A 158 5.97 10.12 3.35
CA THR A 158 7.27 10.04 4.02
C THR A 158 8.36 9.56 3.06
N ALA A 159 8.10 8.49 2.28
CA ALA A 159 9.03 8.00 1.28
C ALA A 159 9.31 9.05 0.18
N LEU A 160 8.27 9.73 -0.30
CA LEU A 160 8.42 10.82 -1.27
C LEU A 160 9.28 11.95 -0.71
N LYS A 161 9.06 12.32 0.56
CA LYS A 161 9.88 13.33 1.23
C LYS A 161 11.34 12.91 1.39
N ILE A 162 11.61 11.64 1.71
CA ILE A 162 12.97 11.10 1.73
C ILE A 162 13.61 11.28 0.35
N LEU A 163 12.92 10.88 -0.74
CA LEU A 163 13.43 11.05 -2.11
C LEU A 163 13.78 12.50 -2.43
N LEU A 164 12.93 13.46 -2.03
CA LEU A 164 13.15 14.89 -2.26
C LEU A 164 14.34 15.47 -1.48
N GLN A 165 14.77 14.82 -0.39
CA GLN A 165 15.89 15.27 0.45
C GLN A 165 17.18 14.46 0.23
N MET A 166 17.14 13.45 -0.64
CA MET A 166 18.33 12.67 -0.98
C MET A 166 19.39 13.56 -1.67
N THR A 167 20.65 13.28 -1.37
CA THR A 167 21.77 13.85 -2.11
C THR A 167 22.07 13.01 -3.35
N HIS A 168 22.49 13.67 -4.42
CA HIS A 168 22.70 13.04 -5.71
C HIS A 168 23.99 13.55 -6.35
N ASP A 169 24.69 12.67 -7.06
CA ASP A 169 25.80 13.05 -7.93
C ASP A 169 25.32 13.32 -9.36
N ALA A 170 26.17 13.98 -10.16
CA ALA A 170 25.84 14.39 -11.52
C ALA A 170 25.49 13.21 -12.46
N ASN A 171 25.99 12.01 -12.21
CA ASN A 171 25.75 10.84 -13.06
C ASN A 171 24.45 10.11 -12.72
N THR A 172 23.86 10.36 -11.55
CA THR A 172 22.63 9.67 -11.12
C THR A 172 21.47 9.90 -12.10
N ILE A 173 21.39 11.07 -12.76
CA ILE A 173 20.35 11.38 -13.75
C ILE A 173 20.29 10.36 -14.91
N ASN A 174 21.39 9.65 -15.18
CA ASN A 174 21.43 8.64 -16.23
C ASN A 174 20.50 7.45 -15.99
N GLU A 175 20.12 7.17 -14.74
CA GLU A 175 19.13 6.13 -14.42
C GLU A 175 17.77 6.48 -15.04
N MET A 176 17.31 7.70 -14.84
CA MET A 176 16.10 8.23 -15.49
C MET A 176 16.19 8.13 -17.01
N LEU A 177 17.32 8.56 -17.60
CA LEU A 177 17.50 8.55 -19.05
C LEU A 177 17.45 7.13 -19.63
N ARG A 178 17.97 6.13 -18.90
CA ARG A 178 17.87 4.72 -19.31
C ARG A 178 16.42 4.24 -19.31
N VAL A 179 15.66 4.54 -18.25
CA VAL A 179 14.23 4.18 -18.17
C VAL A 179 13.45 4.84 -19.30
N LEU A 180 13.62 6.15 -19.51
CA LEU A 180 12.96 6.88 -20.60
C LEU A 180 13.29 6.29 -21.99
N ARG A 181 14.54 5.91 -22.25
CA ARG A 181 14.92 5.30 -23.53
C ARG A 181 14.22 3.96 -23.76
N VAL A 182 14.08 3.14 -22.72
CA VAL A 182 13.38 1.85 -22.80
C VAL A 182 11.89 2.07 -23.07
N GLU A 183 11.25 3.00 -22.36
CA GLU A 183 9.82 3.29 -22.54
C GLU A 183 9.52 3.88 -23.94
N TYR A 184 10.32 4.86 -24.37
CA TYR A 184 10.08 5.58 -25.62
C TYR A 184 10.82 5.00 -26.84
N HIS A 185 11.38 3.79 -26.76
CA HIS A 185 12.23 3.20 -27.82
C HIS A 185 11.59 3.17 -29.22
N LYS A 186 10.25 3.18 -29.31
CA LYS A 186 9.49 3.20 -30.58
C LYS A 186 8.96 4.58 -31.00
N VAL A 187 9.15 5.61 -30.18
CA VAL A 187 8.63 6.97 -30.40
C VAL A 187 9.79 7.90 -30.77
N PHE A 188 10.17 7.89 -32.05
CA PHE A 188 11.37 8.57 -32.56
C PHE A 188 11.53 10.06 -32.18
N PRO A 189 10.48 10.92 -32.21
CA PRO A 189 10.66 12.32 -31.82
C PRO A 189 11.02 12.48 -30.33
N GLN A 190 10.57 11.55 -29.48
CA GLN A 190 10.74 11.59 -28.04
C GLN A 190 12.15 11.12 -27.67
N ILE A 191 12.72 10.17 -28.41
CA ILE A 191 14.12 9.79 -28.28
C ILE A 191 15.05 10.98 -28.55
N LYS A 192 14.78 11.80 -29.59
CA LYS A 192 15.56 13.02 -29.85
C LYS A 192 15.47 14.02 -28.69
N ASN A 193 14.30 14.14 -28.05
CA ASN A 193 14.14 14.98 -26.87
C ASN A 193 14.90 14.42 -25.66
N ILE A 194 14.95 13.09 -25.49
CA ILE A 194 15.73 12.44 -24.44
C ILE A 194 17.24 12.65 -24.67
N ASP A 195 17.71 12.67 -25.92
CA ASP A 195 19.12 12.96 -26.23
C ASP A 195 19.52 14.37 -25.79
N LYS A 196 18.62 15.36 -25.85
CA LYS A 196 18.88 16.72 -25.33
C LYS A 196 19.14 16.72 -23.82
N LEU A 197 18.52 15.78 -23.09
CA LEU A 197 18.67 15.64 -21.64
C LEU A 197 19.99 14.98 -21.22
N GLN A 198 20.84 14.52 -22.15
CA GLN A 198 22.18 14.04 -21.81
C GLN A 198 23.06 15.15 -21.19
N LYS A 199 22.79 16.41 -21.53
CA LYS A 199 23.43 17.59 -20.95
C LYS A 199 22.50 18.29 -19.98
N TYR A 200 21.80 17.50 -19.16
CA TYR A 200 20.87 18.00 -18.16
C TYR A 200 21.55 18.99 -17.21
N LYS A 201 20.80 20.03 -16.84
CA LYS A 201 21.23 21.11 -15.96
C LYS A 201 20.19 21.30 -14.84
N PRO A 202 20.55 21.11 -13.56
CA PRO A 202 19.60 21.25 -12.44
C PRO A 202 18.89 22.60 -12.39
N ASP A 203 19.60 23.70 -12.69
CA ASP A 203 19.06 25.06 -12.71
C ASP A 203 17.96 25.28 -13.77
N LYS A 204 17.85 24.39 -14.75
CA LYS A 204 16.88 24.44 -15.85
C LYS A 204 15.74 23.43 -15.70
N ALA A 205 15.59 22.79 -14.55
CA ALA A 205 14.57 21.75 -14.32
C ALA A 205 13.14 22.20 -14.70
N ILE A 206 12.79 23.46 -14.39
CA ILE A 206 11.48 24.04 -14.75
C ILE A 206 11.32 24.16 -16.28
N GLU A 207 12.34 24.67 -16.99
CA GLU A 207 12.30 24.78 -18.46
C GLU A 207 12.12 23.40 -19.11
N TYR A 208 12.83 22.38 -18.63
CA TYR A 208 12.69 21.02 -19.16
C TYR A 208 11.31 20.42 -18.93
N TYR A 209 10.61 20.84 -17.88
CA TYR A 209 9.26 20.39 -17.56
C TYR A 209 8.22 21.00 -18.49
N THR A 210 8.35 22.29 -18.84
CA THR A 210 7.41 23.03 -19.68
C THR A 210 7.72 22.96 -21.17
N ASP A 211 8.98 22.69 -21.54
CA ASP A 211 9.39 22.47 -22.91
C ASP A 211 8.70 21.26 -23.54
N ALA A 212 8.76 21.15 -24.87
CA ALA A 212 8.25 19.99 -25.64
C ALA A 212 9.06 18.69 -25.41
N THR A 213 9.58 18.46 -24.20
CA THR A 213 10.19 17.20 -23.78
C THR A 213 9.11 16.19 -23.36
N CYS A 214 9.52 14.94 -23.09
CA CYS A 214 8.62 13.93 -22.54
C CYS A 214 8.51 13.97 -21.00
N LEU A 215 9.17 14.91 -20.32
CA LEU A 215 9.31 14.90 -18.86
C LEU A 215 8.01 15.21 -18.13
N PHE A 216 7.23 16.18 -18.60
CA PHE A 216 5.90 16.47 -18.05
C PHE A 216 5.03 15.21 -17.96
N ALA A 217 4.90 14.49 -19.07
CA ALA A 217 4.09 13.29 -19.14
C ALA A 217 4.71 12.15 -18.32
N ALA A 218 6.01 11.89 -18.49
CA ALA A 218 6.68 10.77 -17.84
C ALA A 218 6.70 10.88 -16.31
N VAL A 219 7.05 12.07 -15.78
CA VAL A 219 7.15 12.30 -14.33
C VAL A 219 5.78 12.25 -13.67
N ASN A 220 4.77 12.85 -14.26
CA ASN A 220 3.43 12.77 -13.68
C ASN A 220 2.83 11.37 -13.80
N GLU A 221 3.11 10.63 -14.87
CA GLU A 221 2.68 9.24 -14.95
C GLU A 221 3.37 8.34 -13.92
N ILE A 222 4.68 8.50 -13.68
CA ILE A 222 5.41 7.67 -12.72
C ILE A 222 4.97 7.95 -11.28
N LEU A 223 4.78 9.22 -10.92
CA LEU A 223 4.32 9.61 -9.59
C LEU A 223 2.94 9.03 -9.26
N ARG A 224 2.05 8.88 -10.25
CA ARG A 224 0.72 8.30 -10.08
C ARG A 224 0.75 6.78 -9.89
N THR A 225 1.87 6.12 -10.14
CA THR A 225 2.00 4.68 -9.82
C THR A 225 2.09 4.42 -8.32
N GLU A 226 2.48 5.45 -7.54
CA GLU A 226 2.80 5.36 -6.10
C GLU A 226 3.88 4.32 -5.76
N ASP A 227 4.56 3.78 -6.76
CA ASP A 227 5.61 2.80 -6.60
C ASP A 227 6.94 3.52 -6.45
N ILE A 228 7.45 3.52 -5.22
CA ILE A 228 8.70 4.20 -4.86
C ILE A 228 9.88 3.66 -5.66
N LYS A 229 9.92 2.36 -6.01
CA LYS A 229 10.98 1.77 -6.82
C LYS A 229 10.96 2.31 -8.25
N GLU A 230 9.77 2.55 -8.81
CA GLU A 230 9.60 3.13 -10.16
C GLU A 230 9.87 4.65 -10.18
N ILE A 231 9.50 5.34 -9.10
CA ILE A 231 9.78 6.78 -8.93
C ILE A 231 11.28 7.01 -8.70
N PHE A 232 11.97 6.08 -8.03
CA PHE A 232 13.36 6.25 -7.60
C PHE A 232 14.32 6.65 -8.74
N PRO A 233 14.31 6.05 -9.95
CA PRO A 233 15.14 6.51 -11.07
C PRO A 233 14.95 7.99 -11.43
N PHE A 234 13.76 8.56 -11.22
CA PHE A 234 13.41 9.96 -11.51
C PHE A 234 13.76 10.93 -10.38
N ARG A 235 14.23 10.43 -9.22
CA ARG A 235 14.46 11.22 -7.99
C ARG A 235 15.23 12.52 -8.21
N VAL A 236 16.31 12.50 -9.00
CA VAL A 236 17.14 13.69 -9.25
C VAL A 236 16.31 14.80 -9.88
N TYR A 237 15.59 14.47 -10.97
CA TYR A 237 14.79 15.46 -11.68
C TYR A 237 13.61 15.97 -10.84
N VAL A 238 12.95 15.07 -10.10
CA VAL A 238 11.84 15.44 -9.20
C VAL A 238 12.33 16.37 -8.10
N THR A 239 13.49 16.10 -7.51
CA THR A 239 14.14 16.93 -6.49
C THR A 239 14.57 18.28 -7.04
N ASP A 240 15.20 18.32 -8.21
CA ASP A 240 15.63 19.57 -8.85
C ASP A 240 14.43 20.45 -9.23
N LEU A 241 13.36 19.83 -9.77
CA LEU A 241 12.12 20.55 -10.08
C LEU A 241 11.47 21.10 -8.80
N HIS A 242 11.37 20.29 -7.74
CA HIS A 242 10.88 20.73 -6.43
C HIS A 242 11.68 21.93 -5.90
N ASN A 243 13.01 21.83 -5.90
CA ASN A 243 13.90 22.88 -5.40
C ASN A 243 13.86 24.14 -6.29
N GLY A 244 13.81 23.98 -7.61
CA GLY A 244 13.67 25.08 -8.55
C GLY A 244 12.36 25.85 -8.34
N LEU A 245 11.26 25.15 -8.07
CA LEU A 245 9.98 25.80 -7.75
C LEU A 245 10.08 26.60 -6.45
N ARG A 246 10.67 26.01 -5.41
CA ARG A 246 10.88 26.66 -4.11
C ARG A 246 11.77 27.91 -4.20
N GLU A 247 12.83 27.84 -5.00
CA GLU A 247 13.75 28.97 -5.20
C GLU A 247 13.08 30.10 -6.00
N LYS A 248 12.35 29.77 -7.09
CA LYS A 248 11.55 30.77 -7.80
C LYS A 248 10.50 31.43 -6.91
N ASN A 249 9.86 30.66 -6.03
CA ASN A 249 8.89 31.22 -5.08
C ASN A 249 9.52 32.30 -4.18
N ARG A 250 10.69 32.01 -3.59
CA ARG A 250 11.42 32.97 -2.74
C ARG A 250 11.78 34.27 -3.45
N GLN A 251 11.99 34.21 -4.76
CA GLN A 251 12.35 35.36 -5.59
C GLN A 251 11.12 36.11 -6.13
N GLY A 252 9.96 35.45 -6.15
CA GLY A 252 8.70 36.01 -6.65
C GLY A 252 8.05 36.96 -5.64
N ASN A 253 7.39 38.00 -6.14
CA ASN A 253 6.54 38.87 -5.35
C ASN A 253 5.09 38.69 -5.81
N PHE A 254 4.25 38.04 -5.00
CA PHE A 254 2.83 37.82 -5.29
C PHE A 254 1.99 38.08 -4.04
N GLU A 255 0.79 38.62 -4.26
CA GLU A 255 -0.16 38.89 -3.18
C GLU A 255 -0.89 37.59 -2.79
N LEU A 256 -1.04 37.37 -1.47
CA LEU A 256 -1.78 36.26 -0.90
C LEU A 256 -3.06 36.79 -0.23
N PRO A 257 -4.19 36.06 -0.28
CA PRO A 257 -4.34 34.70 -0.79
C PRO A 257 -4.43 34.61 -2.32
N LEU A 258 -3.86 33.56 -2.88
CA LEU A 258 -3.84 33.31 -4.32
C LEU A 258 -4.95 32.33 -4.70
N ASN A 259 -5.77 32.69 -5.70
CA ASN A 259 -6.87 31.87 -6.17
C ASN A 259 -6.55 31.33 -7.57
N VAL A 260 -6.37 30.01 -7.67
CA VAL A 260 -6.10 29.32 -8.93
C VAL A 260 -7.15 28.25 -9.20
N SER A 261 -7.28 27.87 -10.45
CA SER A 261 -8.24 26.85 -10.88
C SER A 261 -7.56 25.75 -11.68
N ARG A 262 -8.04 24.51 -11.52
CA ARG A 262 -7.64 23.36 -12.34
C ARG A 262 -8.89 22.59 -12.78
N GLY A 263 -9.13 22.57 -14.08
CA GLY A 263 -10.15 21.71 -14.66
C GLY A 263 -9.60 20.34 -15.03
N THR A 264 -10.40 19.31 -14.83
CA THR A 264 -10.11 17.94 -15.26
C THR A 264 -11.40 17.15 -15.41
N THR A 265 -11.33 16.04 -16.13
CA THR A 265 -12.32 14.97 -16.04
C THR A 265 -11.80 13.88 -15.08
N MET A 266 -12.69 13.20 -14.36
CA MET A 266 -12.31 12.05 -13.52
C MET A 266 -13.42 11.00 -13.44
N PRO A 267 -13.12 9.78 -12.99
CA PRO A 267 -14.15 8.77 -12.82
C PRO A 267 -15.20 9.15 -11.75
N PRO A 268 -16.50 8.85 -11.98
CA PRO A 268 -17.57 9.14 -11.04
C PRO A 268 -17.32 8.62 -9.62
N SER A 269 -16.73 7.43 -9.47
CA SER A 269 -16.48 6.84 -8.16
C SER A 269 -15.42 7.61 -7.36
N LEU A 270 -14.37 8.10 -8.03
CA LEU A 270 -13.34 8.92 -7.40
C LEU A 270 -13.90 10.28 -7.00
N LEU A 271 -14.73 10.88 -7.85
CA LEU A 271 -15.42 12.12 -7.50
C LEU A 271 -16.33 11.93 -6.27
N GLN A 272 -17.06 10.82 -6.20
CA GLN A 272 -17.88 10.50 -5.02
C GLN A 272 -17.02 10.34 -3.76
N GLU A 273 -15.85 9.71 -3.86
CA GLU A 273 -14.91 9.62 -2.74
C GLU A 273 -14.49 11.00 -2.22
N LEU A 274 -14.27 11.98 -3.11
CA LEU A 274 -13.94 13.36 -2.73
C LEU A 274 -15.12 14.08 -2.08
N ILE A 275 -16.34 13.92 -2.61
CA ILE A 275 -17.57 14.49 -2.04
C ILE A 275 -17.80 13.94 -0.64
N ASP A 276 -17.63 12.64 -0.47
CA ASP A 276 -17.79 11.95 0.80
C ASP A 276 -16.67 12.26 1.81
N ASN A 277 -15.58 12.87 1.34
CA ASN A 277 -14.43 13.36 2.12
C ASN A 277 -14.46 14.90 2.25
N GLU A 278 -15.63 15.55 2.08
CA GLU A 278 -15.80 16.96 2.43
C GLU A 278 -15.38 17.21 3.88
N LYS A 279 -14.64 18.30 4.12
CA LYS A 279 -13.95 18.60 5.39
C LYS A 279 -12.83 17.61 5.76
N GLY A 280 -12.41 16.79 4.81
CA GLY A 280 -11.23 15.95 4.91
C GLY A 280 -10.04 16.54 4.16
N TYR A 281 -8.94 15.79 4.15
CA TYR A 281 -7.71 16.15 3.47
C TYR A 281 -7.47 15.25 2.26
N ILE A 282 -6.81 15.78 1.25
CA ILE A 282 -6.37 15.05 0.06
C ILE A 282 -4.95 15.41 -0.30
N THR A 283 -4.28 14.50 -1.01
CA THR A 283 -3.04 14.79 -1.73
C THR A 283 -3.20 14.43 -3.20
N MET A 284 -2.52 15.18 -4.08
CA MET A 284 -2.50 14.93 -5.51
C MET A 284 -1.15 14.35 -5.91
N ASN A 285 -1.17 13.23 -6.64
CA ASN A 285 0.03 12.56 -7.09
C ASN A 285 0.49 13.17 -8.42
N GLY A 286 1.53 13.99 -8.34
CA GLY A 286 2.08 14.71 -9.48
C GLY A 286 2.39 16.16 -9.15
N PHE A 287 3.07 16.83 -10.07
CA PHE A 287 3.17 18.28 -10.03
C PHE A 287 1.85 18.86 -10.53
N LEU A 288 1.20 19.67 -9.71
CA LEU A 288 -0.14 20.18 -10.00
C LEU A 288 -0.01 21.52 -10.74
N SER A 289 -0.31 21.48 -12.03
CA SER A 289 -0.42 22.67 -12.88
C SER A 289 -1.80 23.30 -12.70
N THR A 290 -1.87 24.60 -12.48
CA THR A 290 -3.11 25.37 -12.29
C THR A 290 -3.04 26.69 -13.08
N SER A 291 -4.19 27.32 -13.29
CA SER A 291 -4.29 28.59 -14.00
C SER A 291 -5.01 29.64 -13.16
N MET A 292 -4.56 30.89 -13.22
CA MET A 292 -5.32 32.05 -12.73
C MET A 292 -6.56 32.34 -13.60
N ASN A 293 -6.57 31.86 -14.85
CA ASN A 293 -7.68 32.04 -15.78
C ASN A 293 -8.71 30.92 -15.61
N ARG A 294 -9.84 31.23 -14.94
CA ARG A 294 -10.95 30.28 -14.75
C ARG A 294 -11.50 29.74 -16.07
N ALA A 295 -11.55 30.56 -17.13
CA ALA A 295 -12.06 30.12 -18.43
C ALA A 295 -11.13 29.06 -19.06
N ALA A 296 -9.82 29.23 -18.93
CA ALA A 296 -8.85 28.22 -19.33
C ALA A 296 -9.08 26.90 -18.58
N ALA A 297 -9.22 26.96 -17.26
CA ALA A 297 -9.50 25.78 -16.45
C ALA A 297 -10.81 25.07 -16.87
N LEU A 298 -11.88 25.79 -17.15
CA LEU A 298 -13.14 25.20 -17.62
C LEU A 298 -13.00 24.46 -18.97
N ARG A 299 -12.13 24.94 -19.88
CA ARG A 299 -11.81 24.21 -21.12
C ARG A 299 -11.17 22.85 -20.82
N PHE A 300 -10.24 22.79 -19.86
CA PHE A 300 -9.62 21.52 -19.43
C PHE A 300 -10.56 20.58 -18.68
N ALA A 301 -11.62 21.09 -18.05
CA ALA A 301 -12.68 20.27 -17.47
C ALA A 301 -13.65 19.69 -18.51
N ALA A 302 -13.45 19.95 -19.81
CA ALA A 302 -14.32 19.52 -20.91
C ALA A 302 -15.79 19.93 -20.67
N VAL A 303 -16.02 21.12 -20.11
CA VAL A 303 -17.38 21.64 -19.89
C VAL A 303 -17.96 22.06 -21.23
N ASP A 304 -18.93 21.29 -21.74
CA ASP A 304 -19.64 21.62 -22.96
C ASP A 304 -20.57 22.82 -22.74
N THR A 305 -20.13 24.01 -23.18
CA THR A 305 -20.95 25.23 -23.11
C THR A 305 -21.98 25.33 -24.24
N THR A 306 -21.99 24.41 -25.20
CA THR A 306 -22.72 24.55 -26.48
C THR A 306 -23.89 23.59 -26.70
N SER A 307 -24.04 22.54 -25.89
CA SER A 307 -25.10 21.53 -26.07
C SER A 307 -26.11 21.55 -24.93
N GLN A 308 -27.33 22.03 -25.19
CA GLN A 308 -28.48 21.95 -24.28
C GLN A 308 -28.98 20.51 -24.03
N ASN A 309 -28.34 19.51 -24.62
CA ASN A 309 -28.61 18.08 -24.42
C ASN A 309 -27.32 17.36 -23.98
N SER A 310 -26.76 17.74 -22.85
CA SER A 310 -25.66 16.99 -22.24
C SER A 310 -26.23 15.72 -21.58
N GLN A 311 -26.32 14.62 -22.34
CA GLN A 311 -26.31 13.30 -21.71
C GLN A 311 -25.02 13.23 -20.89
N VAL A 312 -25.18 13.16 -19.58
CA VAL A 312 -24.09 12.93 -18.64
C VAL A 312 -23.25 11.76 -19.13
N ASP A 313 -21.96 11.99 -19.37
CA ASP A 313 -21.04 10.89 -19.66
C ASP A 313 -21.04 9.93 -18.47
N GLU A 314 -21.38 8.68 -18.74
CA GLU A 314 -21.44 7.64 -17.73
C GLU A 314 -20.03 7.33 -17.19
N ILE A 315 -18.98 7.58 -17.97
CA ILE A 315 -17.60 7.13 -17.66
C ILE A 315 -16.78 8.21 -16.95
N THR A 316 -17.02 9.49 -17.25
CA THR A 316 -16.26 10.60 -16.66
C THR A 316 -17.15 11.76 -16.24
N ARG A 317 -16.71 12.49 -15.21
CA ARG A 317 -17.34 13.72 -14.74
C ARG A 317 -16.39 14.89 -14.89
N SER A 318 -16.92 16.01 -15.38
CA SER A 318 -16.23 17.30 -15.42
C SER A 318 -16.12 17.87 -14.02
N VAL A 319 -14.91 18.21 -13.61
CA VAL A 319 -14.61 18.76 -12.28
C VAL A 319 -13.73 19.99 -12.42
N LEU A 320 -14.10 21.04 -11.69
CA LEU A 320 -13.31 22.24 -11.51
C LEU A 320 -12.82 22.30 -10.06
N PHE A 321 -11.51 22.16 -9.87
CA PHE A 321 -10.88 22.46 -8.60
C PHE A 321 -10.64 23.97 -8.51
N LYS A 322 -11.15 24.58 -7.44
CA LYS A 322 -10.87 25.96 -7.06
C LYS A 322 -9.94 25.92 -5.85
N LEU A 323 -8.71 26.36 -6.01
CA LEU A 323 -7.69 26.28 -4.96
C LEU A 323 -7.40 27.67 -4.40
N CYS A 324 -7.57 27.81 -3.10
CA CYS A 324 -7.19 28.98 -2.32
C CYS A 324 -5.88 28.69 -1.60
N VAL A 325 -4.84 29.47 -1.93
CA VAL A 325 -3.50 29.33 -1.36
C VAL A 325 -3.26 30.48 -0.40
N ASP A 326 -3.10 30.13 0.87
CA ASP A 326 -2.76 31.03 1.96
C ASP A 326 -1.24 31.04 2.23
N LYS A 327 -0.81 31.81 3.25
CA LYS A 327 0.61 32.02 3.59
C LYS A 327 1.36 30.75 3.98
N ASP A 328 0.66 29.69 4.33
CA ASP A 328 1.27 28.51 4.94
C ASP A 328 1.94 27.56 3.92
N ILE A 329 1.64 27.68 2.61
CA ILE A 329 2.21 26.82 1.55
C ILE A 329 3.27 27.53 0.67
N GLN A 330 3.87 28.61 1.19
CA GLN A 330 4.83 29.47 0.45
C GLN A 330 6.08 28.77 -0.13
N GLN A 331 6.34 27.49 0.13
CA GLN A 331 7.52 26.80 -0.40
C GLN A 331 7.21 25.80 -1.52
N SER A 332 5.94 25.58 -1.84
CA SER A 332 5.50 24.43 -2.64
C SER A 332 4.97 24.77 -4.01
N PHE A 333 5.14 26.00 -4.52
CA PHE A 333 4.72 26.37 -5.87
C PHE A 333 5.61 27.43 -6.50
N ALA A 334 5.58 27.63 -7.81
CA ALA A 334 6.24 28.77 -8.45
C ALA A 334 5.30 29.52 -9.39
N HIS A 335 5.50 30.83 -9.45
CA HIS A 335 4.87 31.75 -10.39
C HIS A 335 5.79 32.95 -10.68
N PRO A 336 5.83 33.47 -11.92
CA PRO A 336 5.28 32.88 -13.14
C PRO A 336 6.23 31.82 -13.73
N LEU A 337 5.68 30.87 -14.47
CA LEU A 337 6.45 30.09 -15.43
C LEU A 337 6.67 30.97 -16.67
N GLU A 338 7.90 31.47 -16.87
CA GLU A 338 8.30 32.22 -18.08
C GLU A 338 7.92 31.46 -19.36
N PRO A 339 7.61 32.18 -20.46
CA PRO A 339 6.44 31.90 -21.27
C PRO A 339 6.50 30.55 -21.97
N CYS A 340 5.45 29.75 -21.72
CA CYS A 340 5.00 28.75 -22.66
C CYS A 340 4.82 29.43 -24.04
N TYR A 341 5.09 28.72 -25.14
CA TYR A 341 4.95 29.24 -26.51
C TYR A 341 3.54 29.80 -26.84
N THR A 342 2.57 29.60 -25.94
CA THR A 342 1.25 30.25 -25.93
C THR A 342 1.20 31.31 -24.83
N ALA A 343 1.30 32.58 -25.22
CA ALA A 343 1.30 33.76 -24.35
C ALA A 343 -0.05 34.06 -23.63
N GLU A 344 -0.88 33.06 -23.37
CA GLU A 344 -2.28 33.25 -22.95
C GLU A 344 -2.63 32.69 -21.55
N GLU A 345 -1.72 31.98 -20.87
CA GLU A 345 -2.03 31.35 -19.57
C GLU A 345 -0.99 31.67 -18.49
N ASP A 346 -1.43 32.33 -17.41
CA ASP A 346 -0.68 32.51 -16.16
C ASP A 346 -0.70 31.17 -15.39
N GLU A 347 0.23 30.29 -15.72
CA GLU A 347 0.36 28.96 -15.12
C GLU A 347 1.11 29.01 -13.78
N ILE A 348 0.56 28.33 -12.78
CA ILE A 348 1.17 28.10 -11.48
C ILE A 348 1.38 26.60 -11.30
N LEU A 349 2.60 26.22 -10.94
CA LEU A 349 2.95 24.82 -10.73
C LEU A 349 3.23 24.56 -9.26
N PHE A 350 2.47 23.65 -8.66
CA PHE A 350 2.71 23.15 -7.31
C PHE A 350 3.58 21.90 -7.36
N SER A 351 4.45 21.79 -6.38
CA SER A 351 5.26 20.62 -6.11
C SER A 351 4.41 19.42 -5.74
N VAL A 352 4.99 18.23 -5.95
CA VAL A 352 4.50 16.97 -5.41
C VAL A 352 4.37 17.00 -3.88
N GLY A 353 3.43 16.23 -3.33
CA GLY A 353 3.25 16.06 -1.89
C GLY A 353 2.48 17.18 -1.19
N THR A 354 1.96 18.16 -1.93
CA THR A 354 1.06 19.17 -1.35
C THR A 354 -0.23 18.54 -0.84
N ILE A 355 -0.66 18.97 0.34
CA ILE A 355 -1.90 18.55 0.99
C ILE A 355 -2.92 19.67 0.88
N TRP A 356 -4.16 19.27 0.58
CA TRP A 356 -5.28 20.18 0.39
C TRP A 356 -6.44 19.76 1.30
N TYR A 357 -7.06 20.73 1.95
CA TYR A 357 -8.30 20.54 2.69
C TYR A 357 -9.49 20.77 1.76
N ILE A 358 -10.44 19.84 1.73
CA ILE A 358 -11.69 20.01 0.97
C ILE A 358 -12.65 20.87 1.79
N GLU A 359 -12.83 22.11 1.39
CA GLU A 359 -13.76 23.02 2.07
C GLU A 359 -15.21 22.69 1.71
N THR A 360 -15.51 22.55 0.42
CA THR A 360 -16.84 22.19 -0.09
C THR A 360 -16.74 21.45 -1.41
N ALA A 361 -17.73 20.61 -1.70
CA ALA A 361 -17.98 20.04 -3.02
C ALA A 361 -19.42 20.39 -3.44
N LYS A 362 -19.58 20.98 -4.63
CA LYS A 362 -20.89 21.46 -5.11
C LYS A 362 -21.15 21.00 -6.54
N ASP A 363 -22.39 20.59 -6.80
CA ASP A 363 -22.87 20.28 -8.13
C ASP A 363 -23.42 21.54 -8.82
N GLU A 364 -22.73 22.02 -9.86
CA GLU A 364 -23.14 23.16 -10.69
C GLU A 364 -23.94 22.71 -11.93
N LYS A 365 -24.47 21.47 -11.92
CA LYS A 365 -25.21 20.77 -12.99
C LYS A 365 -24.37 20.37 -14.20
N SER A 366 -23.52 21.28 -14.69
CA SER A 366 -22.65 21.05 -15.85
C SER A 366 -21.28 20.50 -15.46
N TYR A 367 -20.84 20.74 -14.22
CA TYR A 367 -19.60 20.25 -13.64
C TYR A 367 -19.71 20.27 -12.11
N TRP A 368 -18.79 19.59 -11.45
CA TRP A 368 -18.62 19.69 -10.01
C TRP A 368 -17.55 20.71 -9.66
N GLU A 369 -17.86 21.64 -8.75
CA GLU A 369 -16.87 22.57 -8.19
C GLU A 369 -16.40 22.02 -6.84
N ILE A 370 -15.10 21.75 -6.72
CA ILE A 370 -14.46 21.34 -5.46
C ILE A 370 -13.57 22.49 -5.01
N THR A 371 -13.90 23.09 -3.87
CA THR A 371 -13.10 24.15 -3.27
C THR A 371 -12.06 23.56 -2.32
N LEU A 372 -10.79 23.84 -2.59
CA LEU A 372 -9.64 23.36 -1.83
C LEU A 372 -8.95 24.54 -1.14
N LYS A 373 -8.53 24.33 0.10
CA LYS A 373 -7.65 25.24 0.84
C LYS A 373 -6.30 24.61 1.10
N SER A 374 -5.26 25.40 1.01
CA SER A 374 -3.92 25.03 1.47
C SER A 374 -3.95 24.66 2.96
N TYR A 375 -3.28 23.57 3.35
CA TYR A 375 -3.22 23.12 4.74
C TYR A 375 -1.83 22.60 5.13
N ASP A 376 -1.22 23.18 6.18
CA ASP A 376 0.14 22.83 6.66
C ASP A 376 0.15 22.07 8.00
N GLU A 377 -0.93 22.02 8.78
CA GLU A 377 -0.91 21.41 10.13
C GLU A 377 -0.66 19.89 10.16
N LEU A 378 -0.73 19.19 9.02
CA LEU A 378 -0.33 17.77 8.90
C LEU A 378 1.20 17.59 8.80
N ASN A 379 1.93 18.68 8.55
CA ASN A 379 3.38 18.67 8.39
C ASN A 379 4.12 18.22 9.66
N PRO A 380 3.78 18.66 10.89
CA PRO A 380 4.44 18.16 12.11
C PRO A 380 4.33 16.64 12.33
N LYS A 381 3.16 16.04 12.03
CA LYS A 381 2.98 14.57 12.11
C LYS A 381 3.84 13.86 11.07
N LEU A 382 3.89 14.39 9.84
CA LEU A 382 4.78 13.88 8.79
C LEU A 382 6.26 14.07 9.15
N GLU A 383 6.63 15.17 9.83
CA GLU A 383 7.98 15.41 10.32
C GLU A 383 8.38 14.41 11.41
N GLU A 384 7.47 14.06 12.31
CA GLU A 384 7.72 13.04 13.33
C GLU A 384 7.98 11.66 12.71
N ILE A 385 7.11 11.22 11.79
CA ILE A 385 7.29 9.97 11.06
C ILE A 385 8.58 10.01 10.23
N TYR A 386 8.82 11.12 9.50
CA TYR A 386 10.03 11.30 8.73
C TYR A 386 11.29 11.17 9.59
N LYS A 387 11.33 11.82 10.75
CA LYS A 387 12.45 11.71 11.70
C LYS A 387 12.62 10.27 12.18
N GLN A 388 11.53 9.57 12.53
CA GLN A 388 11.59 8.17 12.95
C GLN A 388 12.36 7.27 11.95
N TYR A 389 12.23 7.52 10.64
CA TYR A 389 12.92 6.74 9.61
C TYR A 389 14.29 7.29 9.19
N THR A 390 14.60 8.57 9.46
CA THR A 390 15.81 9.24 8.91
C THR A 390 16.81 9.70 9.96
N GLN A 391 16.45 9.72 11.25
CA GLN A 391 17.21 10.38 12.32
C GLN A 391 18.68 9.94 12.44
N ASP A 392 19.04 8.73 12.00
CA ASP A 392 20.41 8.20 12.03
C ASP A 392 20.77 7.35 10.79
N GLY A 393 19.98 7.43 9.71
CA GLY A 393 19.86 6.35 8.72
C GLY A 393 20.17 6.66 7.27
N ASP A 394 20.75 5.66 6.59
CA ASP A 394 20.86 5.70 5.14
C ASP A 394 19.47 5.74 4.49
N THR A 395 19.28 6.67 3.58
CA THR A 395 18.01 6.90 2.88
C THR A 395 17.50 5.66 2.13
N LEU A 396 18.37 4.80 1.58
CA LEU A 396 17.95 3.56 0.92
C LEU A 396 17.39 2.54 1.91
N ILE A 397 18.00 2.44 3.09
CA ILE A 397 17.52 1.57 4.16
C ILE A 397 16.16 2.07 4.69
N ALA A 398 16.02 3.38 4.85
CA ALA A 398 14.77 4.01 5.25
C ALA A 398 13.65 3.70 4.24
N LEU A 399 13.89 3.89 2.93
CA LEU A 399 12.93 3.54 1.87
C LEU A 399 12.59 2.04 1.88
N GLY A 400 13.59 1.17 2.03
CA GLY A 400 13.38 -0.27 2.13
C GLY A 400 12.50 -0.67 3.33
N ASN A 401 12.74 -0.07 4.50
CA ASN A 401 11.95 -0.32 5.71
C ASN A 401 10.51 0.19 5.59
N ILE A 402 10.30 1.35 4.96
CA ILE A 402 8.95 1.87 4.69
C ILE A 402 8.19 0.90 3.79
N LEU A 403 8.80 0.44 2.68
CA LEU A 403 8.18 -0.51 1.77
C LEU A 403 7.92 -1.86 2.42
N TYR A 404 8.84 -2.36 3.25
CA TYR A 404 8.64 -3.59 4.01
C TYR A 404 7.42 -3.47 4.94
N THR A 405 7.26 -2.31 5.60
CA THR A 405 6.11 -2.04 6.48
C THR A 405 4.79 -1.92 5.72
N LEU A 406 4.84 -1.47 4.46
CA LEU A 406 3.69 -1.43 3.55
C LEU A 406 3.35 -2.80 2.95
N GLY A 407 4.19 -3.82 3.17
CA GLY A 407 4.05 -5.15 2.58
C GLY A 407 4.58 -5.26 1.15
N ASP A 408 5.16 -4.20 0.58
CA ASP A 408 5.87 -4.25 -0.70
C ASP A 408 7.27 -4.84 -0.51
N THR A 409 7.29 -6.17 -0.38
CA THR A 409 8.53 -6.92 -0.15
C THR A 409 9.47 -6.92 -1.36
N ASP A 410 8.95 -6.77 -2.58
CA ASP A 410 9.76 -6.69 -3.80
C ASP A 410 10.49 -5.36 -3.92
N GLY A 411 9.80 -4.26 -3.61
CA GLY A 411 10.40 -2.93 -3.50
C GLY A 411 11.42 -2.87 -2.37
N ALA A 412 11.06 -3.35 -1.18
CA ALA A 412 11.97 -3.38 -0.02
C ALA A 412 13.27 -4.13 -0.31
N GLU A 413 13.17 -5.34 -0.87
CA GLU A 413 14.32 -6.14 -1.23
C GLU A 413 15.23 -5.42 -2.25
N TRP A 414 14.64 -4.76 -3.25
CA TRP A 414 15.40 -4.03 -4.26
C TRP A 414 16.28 -2.93 -3.63
N PHE A 415 15.74 -2.17 -2.67
CA PHE A 415 16.51 -1.16 -1.94
C PHE A 415 17.62 -1.77 -1.07
N TYR A 416 17.34 -2.86 -0.36
CA TYR A 416 18.34 -3.54 0.46
C TYR A 416 19.49 -4.12 -0.37
N GLN A 417 19.19 -4.72 -1.51
CA GLN A 417 20.20 -5.23 -2.45
C GLN A 417 21.08 -4.10 -2.98
N ARG A 418 20.47 -2.97 -3.33
CA ARG A 418 21.19 -1.80 -3.83
C ARG A 418 22.12 -1.20 -2.77
N MET A 419 21.73 -1.21 -1.51
CA MET A 419 22.60 -0.81 -0.41
C MET A 419 23.78 -1.77 -0.22
N LEU A 420 23.57 -3.08 -0.43
CA LEU A 420 24.63 -4.10 -0.35
C LEU A 420 25.68 -4.00 -1.48
N GLU A 421 25.40 -3.24 -2.56
CA GLU A 421 26.39 -2.95 -3.61
C GLU A 421 27.51 -2.03 -3.10
N ASP A 422 27.29 -1.29 -2.01
CA ASP A 422 28.31 -0.45 -1.39
C ASP A 422 29.34 -1.30 -0.60
N THR A 423 30.55 -1.38 -1.13
CA THR A 423 31.66 -2.11 -0.50
C THR A 423 32.15 -1.48 0.81
N SER A 424 31.86 -0.20 1.04
CA SER A 424 32.26 0.53 2.26
C SER A 424 31.27 0.36 3.43
N LEU A 425 30.20 -0.40 3.20
CA LEU A 425 29.15 -0.63 4.19
C LEU A 425 29.68 -1.31 5.46
N ASP A 426 29.26 -0.79 6.61
CA ASP A 426 29.54 -1.37 7.91
C ASP A 426 29.01 -2.82 8.01
N ASP A 427 29.78 -3.68 8.67
CA ASP A 427 29.51 -5.11 8.76
C ASP A 427 28.21 -5.43 9.53
N GLN A 428 27.86 -4.64 10.54
CA GLN A 428 26.60 -4.79 11.26
C GLN A 428 25.42 -4.37 10.38
N ILE A 429 25.55 -3.28 9.61
CA ILE A 429 24.52 -2.88 8.63
C ILE A 429 24.34 -3.98 7.59
N ARG A 430 25.45 -4.48 7.02
CA ARG A 430 25.46 -5.59 6.06
C ARG A 430 24.72 -6.81 6.60
N ALA A 431 25.01 -7.19 7.85
CA ALA A 431 24.35 -8.32 8.51
C ALA A 431 22.82 -8.12 8.62
N CYS A 432 22.38 -6.92 9.00
CA CYS A 432 20.97 -6.59 9.12
C CYS A 432 20.24 -6.65 7.76
N LEU A 433 20.85 -6.12 6.70
CA LEU A 433 20.28 -6.16 5.36
C LEU A 433 20.14 -7.59 4.83
N HIS A 434 21.18 -8.41 5.02
CA HIS A 434 21.09 -9.83 4.68
C HIS A 434 19.97 -10.52 5.45
N ASN A 435 19.81 -10.26 6.75
CA ASN A 435 18.68 -10.81 7.52
C ASN A 435 17.32 -10.38 6.96
N LYS A 436 17.13 -9.08 6.66
CA LYS A 436 15.88 -8.56 6.09
C LYS A 436 15.56 -9.20 4.74
N ILE A 437 16.55 -9.34 3.85
CA ILE A 437 16.38 -10.03 2.56
C ILE A 437 16.06 -11.51 2.77
N GLY A 438 16.76 -12.19 3.69
CA GLY A 438 16.52 -13.59 4.03
C GLY A 438 15.09 -13.83 4.55
N MET A 439 14.56 -12.91 5.36
CA MET A 439 13.17 -12.94 5.82
C MET A 439 12.17 -12.77 4.68
N ILE A 440 12.40 -11.81 3.78
CA ILE A 440 11.56 -11.61 2.59
C ILE A 440 11.54 -12.88 1.72
N ARG A 441 12.71 -13.45 1.44
CA ARG A 441 12.88 -14.65 0.61
C ARG A 441 12.26 -15.89 1.24
N LYS A 442 12.26 -16.01 2.56
CA LYS A 442 11.59 -17.09 3.30
C LYS A 442 10.07 -17.08 3.09
N GLU A 443 9.46 -15.89 3.03
CA GLU A 443 8.00 -15.73 2.90
C GLU A 443 7.50 -15.90 1.45
N LYS A 444 8.35 -15.62 0.44
CA LYS A 444 8.03 -15.85 -0.98
C LYS A 444 7.84 -17.35 -1.24
N LYS A 445 6.59 -17.80 -1.39
CA LYS A 445 6.25 -19.19 -1.71
C LYS A 445 6.81 -19.58 -3.09
N ASN A 446 7.51 -20.73 -3.16
CA ASN A 446 8.19 -21.37 -4.30
C ASN A 446 9.72 -21.14 -4.36
N GLU A 447 10.47 -22.16 -3.93
CA GLU A 447 11.91 -22.44 -4.20
C GLU A 447 12.98 -21.46 -3.69
N ASP A 448 12.63 -20.36 -3.04
CA ASP A 448 13.59 -19.35 -2.57
C ASP A 448 14.29 -19.67 -1.23
N TYR A 449 14.00 -20.82 -0.64
CA TYR A 449 14.59 -21.24 0.64
C TYR A 449 16.12 -21.36 0.61
N ARG A 450 16.70 -21.67 -0.54
CA ARG A 450 18.17 -21.70 -0.67
C ARG A 450 18.77 -20.30 -0.62
N VAL A 451 18.12 -19.33 -1.24
CA VAL A 451 18.54 -17.92 -1.22
C VAL A 451 18.36 -17.34 0.17
N ALA A 452 17.23 -17.65 0.83
CA ALA A 452 17.02 -17.26 2.23
C ALA A 452 18.14 -17.78 3.15
N LEU A 453 18.51 -19.06 3.04
CA LEU A 453 19.62 -19.65 3.79
C LEU A 453 20.95 -18.98 3.49
N TYR A 454 21.24 -18.71 2.21
CA TYR A 454 22.44 -17.97 1.81
C TYR A 454 22.51 -16.61 2.53
N HIS A 455 21.42 -15.84 2.51
CA HIS A 455 21.40 -14.55 3.19
C HIS A 455 21.55 -14.67 4.71
N PHE A 456 20.93 -15.66 5.37
CA PHE A 456 21.15 -15.86 6.81
C PHE A 456 22.60 -16.26 7.13
N GLU A 457 23.25 -17.06 6.27
CA GLU A 457 24.67 -17.40 6.42
C GLU A 457 25.58 -16.18 6.24
N GLU A 458 25.33 -15.35 5.22
CA GLU A 458 26.08 -14.10 5.01
C GLU A 458 25.88 -13.11 6.17
N ALA A 459 24.65 -13.01 6.72
CA ALA A 459 24.39 -12.19 7.89
C ALA A 459 25.24 -12.64 9.10
N LEU A 460 25.32 -13.95 9.34
CA LEU A 460 26.10 -14.51 10.45
C LEU A 460 27.61 -14.35 10.25
N LYS A 461 28.10 -14.40 9.00
CA LYS A 461 29.52 -14.18 8.65
C LYS A 461 29.95 -12.74 8.86
N ALA A 462 29.07 -11.79 8.56
CA ALA A 462 29.35 -10.37 8.72
C ALA A 462 29.43 -9.95 10.21
N LEU A 463 28.77 -10.68 11.12
CA LEU A 463 28.76 -10.31 12.54
C LEU A 463 30.04 -10.76 13.28
N PRO A 464 30.62 -9.89 14.13
CA PRO A 464 31.82 -10.22 14.93
C PRO A 464 31.50 -11.33 15.93
N LEU A 465 32.41 -12.32 16.07
CA LEU A 465 32.20 -13.51 16.92
C LEU A 465 31.64 -13.15 18.32
N PRO A 466 30.74 -13.96 18.89
CA PRO A 466 30.20 -13.71 20.22
C PRO A 466 31.35 -13.65 21.23
N VAL A 467 31.64 -12.48 21.79
CA VAL A 467 32.64 -12.34 22.84
C VAL A 467 31.93 -12.57 24.17
N GLU A 468 32.33 -13.61 24.90
CA GLU A 468 31.67 -14.03 26.15
C GLU A 468 31.69 -12.95 27.25
N GLN A 469 32.56 -11.93 27.16
CA GLN A 469 32.67 -10.86 28.16
C GLN A 469 33.28 -9.55 27.62
N SER A 470 32.83 -9.01 26.48
CA SER A 470 33.16 -7.61 26.15
C SER A 470 31.93 -6.73 26.34
N THR A 471 32.05 -5.76 27.24
CA THR A 471 31.26 -4.53 27.22
C THR A 471 31.14 -4.07 25.77
N GLU A 472 29.96 -4.25 25.19
CA GLU A 472 29.58 -3.75 23.86
C GLU A 472 30.15 -2.33 23.78
N CYS A 473 31.12 -2.07 22.89
CA CYS A 473 31.55 -0.71 22.68
C CYS A 473 30.30 0.05 22.24
N LEU A 474 29.83 0.92 23.14
CA LEU A 474 28.67 1.80 23.02
C LEU A 474 28.93 2.83 21.92
N GLN A 475 29.16 2.39 20.69
CA GLN A 475 28.89 3.23 19.55
C GLN A 475 27.36 3.35 19.48
N PRO A 476 26.80 4.57 19.39
CA PRO A 476 25.36 4.73 19.24
C PRO A 476 24.93 3.98 17.98
N ARG A 477 24.13 2.92 18.18
CA ARG A 477 23.54 2.17 17.08
C ARG A 477 22.41 3.01 16.48
N PRO A 478 22.32 3.10 15.16
CA PRO A 478 21.16 3.70 14.54
C PRO A 478 19.88 2.94 14.92
N HIS A 479 18.81 3.66 15.28
CA HIS A 479 17.56 3.07 15.80
C HIS A 479 16.88 2.05 14.87
N TYR A 480 17.19 2.05 13.57
CA TYR A 480 16.60 1.16 12.57
C TYR A 480 17.38 -0.16 12.36
N ILE A 481 18.45 -0.37 13.13
CA ILE A 481 19.33 -1.54 13.04
C ILE A 481 19.10 -2.42 14.26
N ASP A 482 18.76 -3.68 14.03
CA ASP A 482 18.59 -4.66 15.09
C ASP A 482 19.93 -4.90 15.82
N SER A 483 19.87 -5.25 17.11
CA SER A 483 21.08 -5.56 17.87
C SER A 483 21.80 -6.77 17.29
N ASN A 484 23.12 -6.86 17.41
CA ASN A 484 23.88 -8.03 16.92
C ASN A 484 23.32 -9.35 17.47
N GLN A 485 22.87 -9.35 18.73
CA GLN A 485 22.21 -10.49 19.34
C GLN A 485 20.87 -10.82 18.66
N SER A 486 20.01 -9.82 18.42
CA SER A 486 18.75 -9.99 17.69
C SER A 486 18.99 -10.50 16.28
N VAL A 487 19.94 -9.92 15.53
CA VAL A 487 20.31 -10.37 14.17
C VAL A 487 20.77 -11.83 14.19
N ARG A 488 21.64 -12.23 15.15
CA ARG A 488 22.08 -13.62 15.31
C ARG A 488 20.91 -14.55 15.61
N PHE A 489 20.04 -14.16 16.53
CA PHE A 489 18.86 -14.94 16.90
C PHE A 489 17.96 -15.15 15.68
N THR A 490 17.57 -14.07 15.00
CA THR A 490 16.70 -14.08 13.81
C THR A 490 17.30 -14.92 12.68
N ALA A 491 18.61 -14.84 12.45
CA ALA A 491 19.29 -15.61 11.41
C ALA A 491 19.24 -17.12 11.71
N HIS A 492 19.57 -17.52 12.94
CA HIS A 492 19.55 -18.93 13.35
C HIS A 492 18.13 -19.49 13.40
N PHE A 493 17.18 -18.75 13.97
CA PHE A 493 15.78 -19.15 14.06
C PHE A 493 15.17 -19.36 12.67
N ASN A 494 15.31 -18.37 11.77
CA ASN A 494 14.76 -18.49 10.42
C ASN A 494 15.51 -19.53 9.58
N SER A 495 16.83 -19.71 9.78
CA SER A 495 17.54 -20.84 9.18
C SER A 495 16.96 -22.18 9.60
N GLY A 496 16.63 -22.33 10.89
CA GLY A 496 15.95 -23.52 11.42
C GLY A 496 14.61 -23.79 10.74
N PHE A 497 13.78 -22.74 10.64
CA PHE A 497 12.50 -22.80 9.93
C PHE A 497 12.65 -23.21 8.47
N VAL A 498 13.58 -22.58 7.75
CA VAL A 498 13.80 -22.88 6.34
C VAL A 498 14.30 -24.32 6.14
N GLN A 499 15.26 -24.78 6.95
CA GLN A 499 15.75 -26.16 6.89
C GLN A 499 14.64 -27.18 7.22
N GLN A 500 13.75 -26.85 8.16
CA GLN A 500 12.58 -27.67 8.46
C GLN A 500 11.66 -27.78 7.24
N LYS A 501 11.35 -26.67 6.56
CA LYS A 501 10.52 -26.68 5.34
C LYS A 501 11.17 -27.44 4.18
N LEU A 502 12.50 -27.51 4.15
CA LEU A 502 13.27 -28.33 3.22
C LEU A 502 13.38 -29.82 3.64
N GLY A 503 12.79 -30.23 4.77
CA GLY A 503 12.87 -31.61 5.30
C GLY A 503 14.24 -31.97 5.90
N ARG A 504 15.11 -31.00 6.13
CA ARG A 504 16.48 -31.19 6.65
C ARG A 504 16.51 -31.07 8.18
N TYR A 505 15.78 -31.96 8.86
CA TYR A 505 15.50 -31.84 10.30
C TYR A 505 16.74 -31.78 11.19
N SER A 506 17.81 -32.52 10.87
CA SER A 506 19.07 -32.45 11.64
C SER A 506 19.73 -31.08 11.62
N TYR A 507 19.64 -30.35 10.50
CA TYR A 507 20.15 -28.99 10.37
C TYR A 507 19.21 -27.97 11.01
N ALA A 508 17.90 -28.23 10.93
CA ALA A 508 16.88 -27.41 11.58
C ALA A 508 17.09 -27.38 13.10
N ILE A 509 17.22 -28.56 13.73
CA ILE A 509 17.48 -28.69 15.17
C ILE A 509 18.72 -27.89 15.60
N LYS A 510 19.85 -28.09 14.91
CA LYS A 510 21.09 -27.36 15.23
C LYS A 510 20.92 -25.85 15.13
N SER A 511 20.12 -25.37 14.17
CA SER A 511 19.89 -23.94 14.00
C SER A 511 18.98 -23.38 15.09
N TYR A 512 17.94 -24.13 15.48
CA TYR A 512 17.08 -23.76 16.60
C TYR A 512 17.82 -23.77 17.94
N GLU A 513 18.67 -24.77 18.20
CA GLU A 513 19.53 -24.82 19.39
C GLU A 513 20.44 -23.59 19.47
N LYS A 514 21.09 -23.22 18.35
CA LYS A 514 21.89 -21.98 18.29
C LYS A 514 21.08 -20.72 18.53
N ALA A 515 19.84 -20.64 18.05
CA ALA A 515 18.96 -19.51 18.34
C ALA A 515 18.69 -19.40 19.85
N LEU A 516 18.39 -20.51 20.51
CA LEU A 516 18.18 -20.55 21.96
C LEU A 516 19.46 -20.19 22.74
N GLU A 517 20.64 -20.62 22.27
CA GLU A 517 21.95 -20.29 22.86
C GLU A 517 22.27 -18.79 22.78
N VAL A 518 21.96 -18.13 21.65
CA VAL A 518 22.15 -16.67 21.48
C VAL A 518 21.31 -15.89 22.49
N GLY A 519 20.16 -16.44 22.90
CA GLY A 519 19.18 -15.77 23.73
C GLY A 519 18.37 -14.77 22.91
N GLY A 520 17.05 -14.92 22.95
CA GLY A 520 16.08 -13.95 22.44
C GLY A 520 15.13 -13.51 23.55
N THR A 521 14.07 -12.82 23.17
CA THR A 521 12.91 -12.57 24.05
C THR A 521 12.19 -13.89 24.38
N GLU A 522 11.38 -13.88 25.44
CA GLU A 522 10.61 -15.08 25.83
C GLU A 522 9.62 -15.52 24.73
N LEU A 523 9.02 -14.56 24.02
CA LEU A 523 8.17 -14.82 22.85
C LEU A 523 8.95 -15.52 21.73
N GLU A 524 10.12 -15.00 21.39
CA GLU A 524 10.98 -15.58 20.36
C GLU A 524 11.45 -17.01 20.71
N LYS A 525 11.80 -17.25 21.99
CA LYS A 525 12.12 -18.60 22.47
C LYS A 525 10.92 -19.53 22.40
N ALA A 526 9.73 -19.04 22.76
CA ALA A 526 8.49 -19.80 22.63
C ALA A 526 8.21 -20.19 21.17
N ASP A 527 8.45 -19.28 20.22
CA ASP A 527 8.35 -19.58 18.78
C ASP A 527 9.32 -20.66 18.32
N VAL A 528 10.57 -20.63 18.78
CA VAL A 528 11.54 -21.68 18.50
C VAL A 528 11.02 -23.04 18.99
N HIS A 529 10.59 -23.13 20.25
CA HIS A 529 10.08 -24.37 20.83
C HIS A 529 8.81 -24.85 20.11
N ASN A 530 7.89 -23.95 19.76
CA ASN A 530 6.69 -24.28 19.00
C ASN A 530 7.04 -24.86 17.61
N ASN A 531 8.01 -24.26 16.90
CA ASN A 531 8.45 -24.76 15.60
C ASN A 531 9.19 -26.11 15.70
N MET A 532 10.02 -26.30 16.72
CA MET A 532 10.60 -27.62 17.03
C MET A 532 9.51 -28.66 17.34
N GLY A 533 8.47 -28.26 18.08
CA GLY A 533 7.31 -29.08 18.38
C GLY A 533 6.57 -29.53 17.12
N ILE A 534 6.32 -28.61 16.18
CA ILE A 534 5.72 -28.90 14.87
C ILE A 534 6.60 -29.89 14.10
N MET A 535 7.91 -29.62 14.01
CA MET A 535 8.86 -30.46 13.30
C MET A 535 8.87 -31.90 13.85
N PHE A 536 8.99 -32.08 15.17
CA PHE A 536 8.96 -33.41 15.79
C PHE A 536 7.61 -34.11 15.62
N ASN A 537 6.51 -33.37 15.54
CA ASN A 537 5.18 -33.92 15.28
C ASN A 537 5.05 -34.45 13.84
N GLU A 538 5.68 -33.76 12.88
CA GLU A 538 5.74 -34.16 11.47
C GLU A 538 6.64 -35.38 11.26
N ASP A 539 7.75 -35.46 12.00
CA ASP A 539 8.73 -36.55 11.95
C ASP A 539 8.33 -37.77 12.83
N GLY A 540 7.14 -37.73 13.45
CA GLY A 540 6.59 -38.84 14.26
C GLY A 540 7.15 -38.99 15.68
N PHE A 541 8.02 -38.07 16.12
CA PHE A 541 8.54 -38.01 17.49
C PHE A 541 7.56 -37.31 18.45
N TYR A 542 6.34 -37.83 18.54
CA TYR A 542 5.21 -37.21 19.25
C TYR A 542 5.50 -36.83 20.71
N PHE A 543 6.30 -37.63 21.42
CA PHE A 543 6.67 -37.33 22.81
C PHE A 543 7.58 -36.12 22.94
N ARG A 544 8.56 -35.98 22.04
CA ARG A 544 9.43 -34.79 22.01
C ARG A 544 8.64 -33.57 21.59
N SER A 545 7.79 -33.73 20.57
CA SER A 545 6.87 -32.69 20.12
C SER A 545 6.04 -32.10 21.26
N LEU A 546 5.40 -32.94 22.07
CA LEU A 546 4.61 -32.47 23.23
C LEU A 546 5.46 -31.72 24.25
N LYS A 547 6.68 -32.18 24.53
CA LYS A 547 7.60 -31.50 25.44
C LYS A 547 7.91 -30.08 24.96
N GLU A 548 8.25 -29.91 23.69
CA GLU A 548 8.56 -28.60 23.12
C GLU A 548 7.35 -27.66 23.16
N PHE A 549 6.15 -28.13 22.83
CA PHE A 549 4.94 -27.32 22.93
C PHE A 549 4.62 -26.87 24.36
N ILE A 550 4.83 -27.75 25.34
CA ILE A 550 4.65 -27.39 26.76
C ILE A 550 5.63 -26.30 27.16
N THR A 551 6.90 -26.42 26.77
CA THR A 551 7.91 -25.39 27.04
C THR A 551 7.53 -24.05 26.40
N ALA A 552 7.06 -24.04 25.15
CA ALA A 552 6.57 -22.83 24.49
C ALA A 552 5.41 -22.16 25.27
N ILE A 553 4.42 -22.95 25.71
CA ILE A 553 3.28 -22.46 26.49
C ILE A 553 3.71 -21.90 27.85
N GLN A 554 4.67 -22.54 28.52
CA GLN A 554 5.20 -22.07 29.80
C GLN A 554 5.89 -20.71 29.67
N LEU A 555 6.74 -20.53 28.66
CA LEU A 555 7.41 -19.25 28.39
C LEU A 555 6.40 -18.12 28.15
N LEU A 556 5.34 -18.39 27.38
CA LEU A 556 4.30 -17.41 27.11
C LEU A 556 3.47 -17.08 28.36
N HIS A 557 3.11 -18.10 29.14
CA HIS A 557 2.38 -17.92 30.40
C HIS A 557 3.16 -17.01 31.36
N ASP A 558 4.45 -17.26 31.52
CA ASP A 558 5.32 -16.49 32.41
C ASP A 558 5.50 -15.04 31.90
N SER A 559 5.37 -14.82 30.59
CA SER A 559 5.42 -13.49 29.95
C SER A 559 4.06 -12.75 29.88
N GLY A 560 2.94 -13.40 30.21
CA GLY A 560 1.59 -12.83 30.14
C GLY A 560 1.04 -12.66 28.72
N GLN A 561 1.52 -13.41 27.73
CA GLN A 561 1.15 -13.27 26.31
C GLN A 561 0.08 -14.29 25.86
N TYR A 562 -0.54 -14.01 24.70
CA TYR A 562 -1.73 -14.72 24.19
C TYR A 562 -1.38 -16.13 23.63
N LEU A 563 -2.21 -17.14 23.93
CA LEU A 563 -1.86 -18.58 23.79
C LEU A 563 -2.60 -19.35 22.68
N LEU A 564 -3.51 -18.71 21.94
CA LEU A 564 -4.50 -19.42 21.12
C LEU A 564 -3.90 -20.32 20.03
N ASP A 565 -2.89 -19.84 19.29
CA ASP A 565 -2.24 -20.61 18.22
C ASP A 565 -1.36 -21.75 18.75
N TYR A 566 -0.69 -21.54 19.88
CA TYR A 566 0.17 -22.54 20.52
C TYR A 566 -0.65 -23.69 21.11
N ASN A 567 -1.80 -23.38 21.70
CA ASN A 567 -2.74 -24.38 22.21
C ASN A 567 -3.30 -25.26 21.09
N PHE A 568 -3.58 -24.69 19.93
CA PHE A 568 -4.05 -25.46 18.78
C PHE A 568 -3.01 -26.50 18.33
N ASN A 569 -1.74 -26.10 18.20
CA ASN A 569 -0.65 -27.01 17.83
C ASN A 569 -0.43 -28.10 18.88
N PHE A 570 -0.48 -27.74 20.16
CA PHE A 570 -0.38 -28.67 21.28
C PHE A 570 -1.50 -29.72 21.26
N GLU A 571 -2.77 -29.32 21.15
CA GLU A 571 -3.91 -30.25 21.14
C GLU A 571 -3.88 -31.19 19.93
N ARG A 572 -3.44 -30.68 18.77
CA ARG A 572 -3.22 -31.49 17.58
C ARG A 572 -2.13 -32.54 17.81
N ALA A 573 -1.00 -32.16 18.42
CA ALA A 573 0.09 -33.08 18.73
C ALA A 573 -0.30 -34.10 19.81
N LYS A 574 -1.07 -33.70 20.81
CA LYS A 574 -1.63 -34.56 21.86
C LYS A 574 -2.56 -35.62 21.29
N THR A 575 -3.43 -35.24 20.35
CA THR A 575 -4.31 -36.17 19.65
C THR A 575 -3.50 -37.22 18.87
N ARG A 576 -2.50 -36.78 18.09
CA ARG A 576 -1.61 -37.69 17.35
C ARG A 576 -0.83 -38.63 18.28
N CYS A 577 -0.29 -38.10 19.38
CA CYS A 577 0.40 -38.88 20.39
C CYS A 577 -0.51 -39.92 21.03
N THR A 578 -1.75 -39.55 21.36
CA THR A 578 -2.75 -40.45 21.94
C THR A 578 -3.09 -41.59 20.99
N ASN A 579 -3.33 -41.28 19.71
CA ASN A 579 -3.60 -42.29 18.68
C ASN A 579 -2.40 -43.25 18.50
N TYR A 580 -1.17 -42.71 18.47
CA TYR A 580 0.04 -43.52 18.38
C TYR A 580 0.19 -44.46 19.58
N VAL A 581 -0.08 -43.97 20.79
CA VAL A 581 -0.07 -44.77 22.03
C VAL A 581 -1.16 -45.84 22.00
N GLN A 582 -2.36 -45.55 21.51
CA GLN A 582 -3.42 -46.55 21.40
C GLN A 582 -3.05 -47.68 20.42
N GLN A 583 -2.39 -47.35 19.31
CA GLN A 583 -1.97 -48.31 18.29
C GLN A 583 -0.76 -49.16 18.72
N HIS A 584 0.19 -48.59 19.48
CA HIS A 584 1.47 -49.25 19.80
C HIS A 584 1.71 -49.51 21.30
N GLY A 585 0.77 -49.11 22.17
CA GLY A 585 0.93 -49.00 23.62
C GLY A 585 1.08 -50.30 24.42
N LYS A 586 0.87 -51.48 23.81
CA LYS A 586 1.15 -52.76 24.50
C LYS A 586 2.64 -53.00 24.76
N ARG A 587 3.56 -52.24 24.15
CA ARG A 587 5.02 -52.47 24.24
C ARG A 587 5.81 -51.55 25.18
N ASN A 588 5.27 -50.43 25.70
CA ASN A 588 6.06 -49.53 26.56
C ASN A 588 5.21 -48.77 27.62
N LYS A 589 4.97 -49.41 28.77
CA LYS A 589 4.14 -48.89 29.88
C LYS A 589 4.78 -47.76 30.71
N SER A 590 6.11 -47.68 30.80
CA SER A 590 6.81 -46.71 31.68
C SER A 590 6.82 -45.30 31.08
N THR A 591 7.05 -45.17 29.77
CA THR A 591 6.98 -43.90 29.04
C THR A 591 5.56 -43.33 29.05
N MET A 592 4.54 -44.21 28.99
CA MET A 592 3.12 -43.87 29.01
C MET A 592 2.67 -43.22 30.34
N LYS A 593 3.18 -43.71 31.49
CA LYS A 593 2.87 -43.15 32.82
C LYS A 593 3.41 -41.73 33.01
N LYS A 594 4.61 -41.42 32.49
CA LYS A 594 5.17 -40.06 32.56
C LYS A 594 4.36 -39.07 31.73
N CYS A 595 3.85 -39.48 30.56
CA CYS A 595 3.06 -38.61 29.68
C CYS A 595 1.65 -38.32 30.18
N VAL A 596 0.95 -39.29 30.78
CA VAL A 596 -0.35 -39.03 31.42
C VAL A 596 -0.20 -38.01 32.54
N ALA A 597 0.88 -38.10 33.33
CA ALA A 597 1.17 -37.13 34.39
C ALA A 597 1.45 -35.71 33.86
N THR A 598 2.11 -35.58 32.70
CA THR A 598 2.36 -34.27 32.06
C THR A 598 1.12 -33.68 31.41
N ILE A 599 0.23 -34.51 30.85
CA ILE A 599 -1.05 -34.09 30.26
C ILE A 599 -2.07 -33.67 31.35
N SER A 600 -1.94 -34.20 32.57
CA SER A 600 -2.80 -33.90 33.72
C SER A 600 -2.38 -32.69 34.54
N TYR A 601 -1.28 -32.00 34.20
CA TYR A 601 -0.91 -30.72 34.81
C TYR A 601 -1.68 -29.61 34.07
N ARG A 602 -2.92 -29.38 34.49
CA ARG A 602 -3.73 -28.21 34.16
C ARG A 602 -4.06 -27.48 35.45
#